data_AF-A0A0F2NC64-F1
#
_entry.id   AF-A0A0F2NC64-F1
#
_cell.length_a   1.000
_cell.length_b   1.000
_cell.length_c   1.000
_cell.angle_alpha   90.00
_cell.angle_beta   90.00
_cell.angle_gamma   90.00
#
_symmetry.space_group_name_H-M   'P 1'
#
loop_
_entity.id
_entity.type
_entity.pdbx_description
1 polymer ?
#
loop_
_entity_poly.entity_id
_entity_poly.type
_entity_poly.pdbx_seq_one_letter_code
_entity_poly.pdbx_strand_id
1 'polypeptide(L)'
;MDQLISNQFRAALTHLLAQEGRGAQARLAKQQDIDRGYLNAIVKGRKSGSEKIRSKIASHFDMAYEDVFVLGRRVLQDESSATNYENQMFDVLTTAEPTPQSAHSDDAVGFKVPAKEEAGPLSIQTRILKTIELLESGTNYGDILAGLIDVFHDSLNKKREKETIH
;
A
#
# COMPACT_ATOMS: atom_id res chain seq x y z
N MET A 1 -6.94 18.53 8.15
CA MET A 1 -6.24 18.25 6.87
C MET A 1 -4.76 17.95 7.09
N ASP A 2 -4.00 18.83 7.74
CA ASP A 2 -2.54 18.68 7.88
C ASP A 2 -2.07 17.42 8.65
N GLN A 3 -2.85 17.01 9.65
CA GLN A 3 -2.61 15.74 10.38
C GLN A 3 -2.79 14.50 9.51
N LEU A 4 -3.76 14.48 8.59
CA LEU A 4 -4.01 13.33 7.72
C LEU A 4 -2.82 13.12 6.76
N ILE A 5 -2.38 14.21 6.13
CA ILE A 5 -1.23 14.23 5.21
C ILE A 5 0.04 13.79 5.94
N SER A 6 0.25 14.31 7.15
CA SER A 6 1.39 13.95 8.00
C SER A 6 1.37 12.47 8.38
N ASN A 7 0.19 11.92 8.70
CA ASN A 7 0.03 10.51 9.06
C ASN A 7 0.25 9.58 7.86
N GLN A 8 -0.29 9.92 6.69
CA GLN A 8 -0.05 9.17 5.46
C GLN A 8 1.44 9.14 5.12
N PHE A 9 2.10 10.30 5.12
CA PHE A 9 3.54 10.36 4.86
C PHE A 9 4.34 9.54 5.87
N ARG A 10 4.01 9.64 7.17
CA ARG A 10 4.69 8.87 8.22
C ARG A 10 4.53 7.37 8.02
N ALA A 11 3.31 6.91 7.70
CA ALA A 11 3.03 5.50 7.47
C ALA A 11 3.85 4.97 6.30
N ALA A 12 3.87 5.70 5.17
CA ALA A 12 4.68 5.36 4.01
C ALA A 12 6.18 5.30 4.34
N LEU A 13 6.69 6.34 4.99
CA LEU A 13 8.11 6.41 5.38
C LEU A 13 8.50 5.24 6.29
N THR A 14 7.66 4.92 7.27
CA THR A 14 7.94 3.82 8.21
C THR A 14 7.96 2.48 7.47
N HIS A 15 7.01 2.27 6.57
CA HIS A 15 6.94 1.07 5.73
C HIS A 15 8.17 0.93 4.82
N LEU A 16 8.57 1.99 4.11
CA LEU A 16 9.74 1.98 3.22
C LEU A 16 11.05 1.74 3.99
N LEU A 17 11.20 2.36 5.16
CA LEU A 17 12.36 2.12 6.03
C LEU A 17 12.39 0.69 6.57
N ALA A 18 11.23 0.09 6.85
CA ALA A 18 11.14 -1.30 7.28
C ALA A 18 11.54 -2.27 6.14
N GLN A 19 11.18 -1.96 4.89
CA GLN A 19 11.56 -2.75 3.71
C GLN A 19 13.07 -2.71 3.44
N GLU A 20 13.74 -1.57 3.62
CA GLU A 20 15.21 -1.49 3.50
C GLU A 20 15.96 -2.16 4.66
N GLY A 21 15.34 -2.24 5.85
CA GLY A 21 15.88 -2.92 7.02
C GLY A 21 16.79 -2.07 7.92
N ARG A 22 17.67 -2.75 8.67
CA ARG A 22 18.47 -2.11 9.73
C ARG A 22 19.41 -1.05 9.16
N GLY A 23 19.38 0.15 9.76
CA GLY A 23 20.25 1.26 9.36
C GLY A 23 19.74 2.11 8.20
N ALA A 24 18.60 1.76 7.59
CA ALA A 24 17.96 2.51 6.51
C ALA A 24 17.79 4.00 6.86
N GLN A 25 17.26 4.31 8.04
CA GLN A 25 17.04 5.69 8.48
C GLN A 25 18.36 6.49 8.56
N ALA A 26 19.44 5.87 9.04
CA ALA A 26 20.75 6.53 9.15
C ALA A 26 21.39 6.76 7.77
N ARG A 27 21.19 5.82 6.83
CA ARG A 27 21.61 5.95 5.44
C ARG A 27 20.83 7.07 4.72
N LEU A 28 19.50 7.06 4.83
CA LEU A 28 18.62 8.08 4.26
C LEU A 28 19.02 9.48 4.74
N ALA A 29 19.19 9.65 6.06
CA ALA A 29 19.65 10.91 6.64
C ALA A 29 20.97 11.40 6.04
N LYS A 30 21.94 10.49 5.87
CA LYS A 30 23.26 10.82 5.31
C LYS A 30 23.19 11.14 3.81
N GLN A 31 22.45 10.35 3.03
CA GLN A 31 22.40 10.49 1.56
C GLN A 31 21.61 11.73 1.12
N GLN A 32 20.56 12.09 1.86
CA GLN A 32 19.71 13.24 1.52
C GLN A 32 20.09 14.52 2.27
N ASP A 33 21.17 14.50 3.05
CA ASP A 33 21.61 15.61 3.89
C ASP A 33 20.46 16.14 4.77
N ILE A 34 19.92 15.23 5.59
CA ILE A 34 18.83 15.48 6.54
C ILE A 34 19.37 15.22 7.94
N ASP A 35 19.11 16.13 8.88
CA ASP A 35 19.46 15.91 10.28
C ASP A 35 18.81 14.62 10.82
N ARG A 36 19.61 13.78 11.48
CA ARG A 36 19.17 12.49 12.01
C ARG A 36 18.09 12.64 13.08
N GLY A 37 18.20 13.67 13.92
CA GLY A 37 17.23 13.98 14.96
C GLY A 37 15.90 14.43 14.37
N TYR A 38 15.95 15.25 13.33
CA TYR A 38 14.79 15.72 12.59
C TYR A 38 14.07 14.57 11.87
N LEU A 39 14.80 13.72 11.13
CA LEU A 39 14.21 12.54 10.49
C LEU A 39 13.57 11.60 11.52
N ASN A 40 14.23 11.37 12.65
CA ASN A 40 13.67 10.57 13.74
C ASN A 40 12.39 11.19 14.33
N ALA A 41 12.33 12.51 14.44
CA ALA A 41 11.13 13.21 14.89
C ALA A 41 9.96 13.04 13.90
N ILE A 42 10.24 12.96 12.60
CA ILE A 42 9.22 12.67 11.57
C ILE A 42 8.72 11.24 11.69
N VAL A 43 9.63 10.26 11.74
CA VAL A 43 9.28 8.83 11.88
C VAL A 43 8.43 8.59 13.14
N LYS A 44 8.77 9.25 14.26
CA LYS A 44 8.01 9.17 15.51
C LYS A 44 6.73 10.03 15.53
N GLY A 45 6.42 10.75 14.46
CA GLY A 45 5.21 11.58 14.34
C GLY A 45 5.21 12.85 15.18
N ARG A 46 6.36 13.29 15.70
CA ARG A 46 6.50 14.54 16.46
C ARG A 46 6.63 15.77 15.56
N LYS A 47 6.98 15.56 14.29
CA LYS A 47 7.12 16.59 13.25
C LYS A 47 6.50 16.05 11.95
N SER A 48 5.84 16.91 11.19
CA SER A 48 5.28 16.57 9.86
C SER A 48 6.33 16.55 8.74
N GLY A 49 7.49 17.16 8.97
CA GLY A 49 8.47 17.45 7.92
C GLY A 49 8.06 18.66 7.09
N SER A 50 9.02 19.40 6.55
CA SER A 50 8.72 20.36 5.49
C SER A 50 8.51 19.64 4.16
N GLU A 51 7.79 20.26 3.23
CA GLU A 51 7.58 19.73 1.88
C GLU A 51 8.91 19.39 1.20
N LYS A 52 9.89 20.30 1.25
CA LYS A 52 11.25 20.07 0.74
C LYS A 52 11.89 18.79 1.27
N ILE A 53 11.71 18.49 2.57
CA ILE A 53 12.27 17.29 3.18
C ILE A 53 11.49 16.06 2.74
N ARG A 54 10.16 16.14 2.66
CA ARG A 54 9.32 15.07 2.14
C ARG A 54 9.65 14.74 0.67
N SER A 55 9.88 15.74 -0.18
CA SER A 55 10.31 15.53 -1.58
C SER A 55 11.69 14.87 -1.67
N LYS A 56 12.67 15.30 -0.87
CA LYS A 56 13.99 14.64 -0.80
C LYS A 56 13.87 13.15 -0.43
N ILE A 57 13.00 12.85 0.53
CA ILE A 57 12.73 11.48 0.96
C ILE A 57 12.05 10.69 -0.16
N ALA A 58 11.06 11.26 -0.86
CA ALA A 58 10.42 10.61 -2.01
C ALA A 58 11.43 10.26 -3.11
N SER A 59 12.32 11.21 -3.44
CA SER A 59 13.40 10.99 -4.40
C SER A 59 14.41 9.93 -4.00
N HIS A 60 14.63 9.71 -2.69
CA HIS A 60 15.53 8.64 -2.22
C HIS A 60 14.99 7.24 -2.53
N PHE A 61 13.66 7.08 -2.52
CA PHE A 61 12.99 5.82 -2.81
C PHE A 61 12.56 5.69 -4.28
N ASP A 62 13.04 6.57 -5.16
CA ASP A 62 12.65 6.64 -6.58
C ASP A 62 11.12 6.74 -6.79
N MET A 63 10.42 7.43 -5.87
CA MET A 63 8.98 7.64 -5.92
C MET A 63 8.61 9.07 -6.28
N ALA A 64 7.50 9.25 -7.00
CA ALA A 64 6.91 10.58 -7.13
C ALA A 64 6.39 11.04 -5.76
N TYR A 65 6.35 12.37 -5.55
CA TYR A 65 5.92 12.95 -4.27
C TYR A 65 4.52 12.48 -3.85
N GLU A 66 3.57 12.46 -4.78
CA GLU A 66 2.18 12.04 -4.54
C GLU A 66 2.07 10.54 -4.23
N ASP A 67 2.89 9.70 -4.87
CA ASP A 67 2.87 8.24 -4.69
C ASP A 67 3.19 7.83 -3.26
N VAL A 68 4.00 8.64 -2.55
CA VAL A 68 4.30 8.41 -1.13
C VAL A 68 3.02 8.49 -0.29
N PHE A 69 2.11 9.43 -0.58
CA PHE A 69 0.86 9.56 0.16
C PHE A 69 -0.15 8.48 -0.21
N VAL A 70 -0.17 8.07 -1.48
CA VAL A 70 -0.98 6.93 -1.94
C VAL A 70 -0.56 5.66 -1.21
N LEU A 71 0.75 5.38 -1.14
CA LEU A 71 1.30 4.26 -0.38
C LEU A 71 0.91 4.35 1.10
N GLY A 72 1.11 5.52 1.72
CA GLY A 72 0.79 5.74 3.13
C GLY A 72 -0.67 5.49 3.46
N ARG A 73 -1.59 5.85 2.56
CA ARG A 73 -3.02 5.58 2.71
C ARG A 73 -3.32 4.08 2.66
N ARG A 74 -2.69 3.34 1.76
CA ARG A 74 -2.83 1.88 1.67
C ARG A 74 -2.35 1.20 2.96
N VAL A 75 -1.15 1.56 3.43
CA VAL A 75 -0.58 1.02 4.68
C VAL A 75 -1.52 1.26 5.87
N LEU A 76 -2.09 2.46 6.01
CA LEU A 76 -3.03 2.76 7.09
C LEU A 76 -4.35 1.98 6.98
N GLN A 77 -4.83 1.71 5.76
CA GLN A 77 -6.03 0.90 5.54
C GLN A 77 -5.78 -0.58 5.86
N ASP A 78 -4.60 -1.08 5.52
CA ASP A 78 -4.19 -2.47 5.78
C ASP A 78 -4.01 -2.71 7.29
N GLU A 79 -3.37 -1.79 8.02
CA GLU A 79 -3.25 -1.86 9.49
C GLU A 79 -4.62 -1.86 10.18
N SER A 80 -5.56 -1.05 9.69
CA SER A 80 -6.94 -0.99 10.22
C SER A 80 -7.72 -2.28 9.95
N SER A 81 -7.35 -3.02 8.90
CA SER A 81 -7.97 -4.28 8.52
C SER A 81 -7.35 -5.47 9.26
N ALA A 82 -6.04 -5.42 9.55
CA ALA A 82 -5.32 -6.43 10.32
C ALA A 82 -5.76 -6.48 11.79
N THR A 83 -6.13 -5.34 12.38
CA THR A 83 -6.65 -5.28 13.77
C THR A 83 -7.99 -6.01 13.97
N ASN A 84 -8.68 -6.42 12.90
CA ASN A 84 -9.88 -7.26 13.01
C ASN A 84 -9.59 -8.78 13.00
N TYR A 85 -8.37 -9.20 12.66
CA TYR A 85 -8.01 -10.63 12.60
C TYR A 85 -7.10 -11.10 13.74
N GLU A 86 -6.43 -10.18 14.45
CA GLU A 86 -5.54 -10.56 15.57
C GLU A 86 -6.27 -10.90 16.89
N ASN A 87 -7.58 -10.62 17.01
CA ASN A 87 -8.35 -10.96 18.20
C ASN A 87 -8.93 -12.40 18.22
N GLN A 88 -8.57 -13.27 17.27
CA GLN A 88 -9.05 -14.67 17.21
C GLN A 88 -7.96 -15.75 17.07
N MET A 89 -6.67 -15.43 17.16
CA MET A 89 -5.60 -16.44 17.07
C MET A 89 -4.51 -16.23 18.13
N PHE A 90 -4.89 -16.18 19.40
CA PHE A 90 -3.95 -16.37 20.52
C PHE A 90 -4.63 -17.06 21.71
N ASP A 91 -5.34 -18.15 21.42
CA ASP A 91 -5.61 -19.19 22.40
C ASP A 91 -5.28 -20.54 21.74
N VAL A 92 -4.69 -21.46 22.50
CA VAL A 92 -4.06 -22.73 22.08
C VAL A 92 -2.59 -22.61 21.65
N LEU A 93 -1.71 -22.39 22.63
CA LEU A 93 -0.68 -23.36 23.07
C LEU A 93 0.38 -22.68 23.95
N THR A 94 0.04 -22.55 25.22
CA THR A 94 1.01 -22.53 26.32
C THR A 94 1.60 -23.94 26.42
N THR A 95 2.93 -24.10 26.32
CA THR A 95 3.82 -24.71 27.34
C THR A 95 5.22 -24.96 26.75
N ALA A 96 6.24 -24.54 27.50
CA ALA A 96 7.67 -24.90 27.47
C ALA A 96 8.67 -23.97 26.71
N GLU A 97 9.26 -23.04 27.47
CA GLU A 97 10.65 -22.53 27.37
C GLU A 97 11.67 -23.58 27.90
N PRO A 98 13.02 -23.39 27.85
CA PRO A 98 13.89 -22.84 26.81
C PRO A 98 15.24 -23.61 26.61
N THR A 99 16.09 -23.11 25.69
CA THR A 99 17.59 -23.12 25.65
C THR A 99 18.37 -24.24 24.88
N PRO A 100 19.65 -24.01 24.46
CA PRO A 100 20.06 -23.90 23.03
C PRO A 100 21.29 -24.77 22.62
N GLN A 101 21.65 -24.80 21.33
CA GLN A 101 23.03 -25.01 20.75
C GLN A 101 22.91 -25.20 19.22
N SER A 102 23.47 -24.34 18.35
CA SER A 102 24.88 -24.19 17.93
C SER A 102 25.39 -25.22 16.90
N ALA A 103 25.45 -24.75 15.65
CA ALA A 103 26.51 -24.92 14.63
C ALA A 103 26.78 -26.27 13.91
N HIS A 104 27.21 -26.09 12.64
CA HIS A 104 27.76 -27.03 11.63
C HIS A 104 26.73 -27.60 10.63
N SER A 105 26.97 -27.70 9.33
CA SER A 105 27.94 -27.18 8.35
C SER A 105 27.51 -27.73 6.98
N ASP A 106 27.90 -27.07 5.88
CA ASP A 106 28.03 -27.58 4.49
C ASP A 106 26.86 -28.36 3.84
N ASP A 107 26.35 -27.87 2.71
CA ASP A 107 26.76 -28.41 1.41
C ASP A 107 26.20 -27.61 0.22
N ALA A 108 26.88 -27.73 -0.91
CA ALA A 108 26.79 -26.88 -2.09
C ALA A 108 25.72 -27.29 -3.13
N VAL A 109 25.64 -26.45 -4.18
CA VAL A 109 25.22 -26.74 -5.57
C VAL A 109 23.77 -26.39 -5.99
N GLY A 110 23.63 -25.15 -6.50
CA GLY A 110 23.22 -24.83 -7.88
C GLY A 110 21.88 -25.32 -8.44
N PHE A 111 21.01 -24.38 -8.86
CA PHE A 111 20.17 -24.58 -10.05
C PHE A 111 19.84 -23.26 -10.78
N LYS A 112 19.82 -23.35 -12.11
CA LYS A 112 19.64 -22.32 -13.14
C LYS A 112 18.28 -21.58 -13.07
N VAL A 113 18.32 -20.30 -13.43
CA VAL A 113 17.20 -19.46 -13.93
C VAL A 113 16.72 -19.98 -15.29
N PRO A 114 15.40 -20.02 -15.60
CA PRO A 114 14.83 -19.02 -16.54
C PRO A 114 13.32 -18.70 -16.38
N ALA A 115 12.87 -17.70 -17.16
CA ALA A 115 11.48 -17.30 -17.50
C ALA A 115 10.76 -16.42 -16.47
N LYS A 116 10.37 -15.17 -16.75
CA LYS A 116 9.44 -14.61 -17.77
C LYS A 116 7.98 -15.08 -17.54
N GLU A 117 7.10 -14.10 -17.37
CA GLU A 117 5.63 -14.18 -17.17
C GLU A 117 5.25 -14.66 -15.75
N GLU A 118 4.30 -14.06 -15.03
CA GLU A 118 2.97 -13.64 -15.45
C GLU A 118 2.48 -12.39 -14.72
N ALA A 119 1.70 -11.60 -15.44
CA ALA A 119 0.66 -10.78 -14.86
C ALA A 119 -0.31 -11.70 -14.09
N GLY A 120 0.00 -11.95 -12.81
CA GLY A 120 -0.91 -12.61 -11.89
C GLY A 120 -2.27 -11.90 -11.93
N PRO A 121 -3.38 -12.61 -11.66
CA PRO A 121 -4.71 -12.06 -11.80
C PRO A 121 -4.78 -10.82 -10.90
N LEU A 122 -4.70 -9.63 -11.52
CA LEU A 122 -4.92 -8.36 -10.86
C LEU A 122 -6.14 -8.58 -9.97
N SER A 123 -5.92 -8.52 -8.66
CA SER A 123 -6.98 -8.76 -7.71
C SER A 123 -8.13 -7.87 -8.12
N ILE A 124 -9.36 -8.37 -8.00
CA ILE A 124 -10.55 -7.65 -8.48
C ILE A 124 -10.52 -6.20 -7.97
N GLN A 125 -9.99 -5.99 -6.76
CA GLN A 125 -9.73 -4.70 -6.15
C GLN A 125 -8.77 -3.81 -6.97
N THR A 126 -7.61 -4.30 -7.43
CA THR A 126 -6.69 -3.51 -8.27
C THR A 126 -7.30 -3.16 -9.62
N ARG A 127 -8.14 -4.04 -10.19
CA ARG A 127 -8.88 -3.74 -11.43
C ARG A 127 -9.94 -2.67 -11.20
N ILE A 128 -10.68 -2.76 -10.09
CA ILE A 128 -11.69 -1.76 -9.70
C ILE A 128 -11.04 -0.39 -9.50
N LEU A 129 -9.94 -0.31 -8.74
CA LEU A 129 -9.27 0.96 -8.45
C LEU A 129 -8.69 1.61 -9.72
N LYS A 130 -8.06 0.83 -10.61
CA LYS A 130 -7.60 1.34 -11.91
C LYS A 130 -8.75 1.83 -12.79
N THR A 131 -9.89 1.17 -12.72
CA THR A 131 -11.07 1.56 -13.51
C THR A 131 -11.65 2.87 -12.99
N ILE A 132 -11.74 3.05 -11.67
CA ILE A 132 -12.16 4.30 -11.03
C ILE A 132 -11.19 5.43 -11.40
N GLU A 133 -9.88 5.20 -11.28
CA GLU A 133 -8.85 6.18 -11.65
C GLU A 133 -8.97 6.60 -13.13
N LEU A 134 -9.23 5.65 -14.04
CA LEU A 134 -9.44 5.94 -15.45
C LEU A 134 -10.71 6.78 -15.69
N LEU A 135 -11.81 6.48 -14.99
CA LEU A 135 -13.08 7.22 -15.08
C LEU A 135 -12.98 8.63 -14.47
N GLU A 136 -12.16 8.82 -13.44
CA GLU A 136 -11.97 10.11 -12.75
C GLU A 136 -10.91 11.01 -13.42
N SER A 137 -10.05 10.45 -14.28
CA SER A 137 -8.94 11.18 -14.94
C SER A 137 -9.36 12.25 -15.97
N GLY A 138 -10.62 12.67 -15.99
CA GLY A 138 -11.13 13.69 -16.92
C GLY A 138 -11.23 13.22 -18.37
N THR A 139 -11.21 11.91 -18.60
CA THR A 139 -11.46 11.31 -19.91
C THR A 139 -12.97 11.19 -20.13
N ASN A 140 -13.45 11.38 -21.37
CA ASN A 140 -14.88 11.21 -21.74
C ASN A 140 -15.45 9.79 -21.51
N TYR A 141 -14.66 8.86 -20.96
CA TYR A 141 -15.11 7.52 -20.61
C TYR A 141 -16.13 7.51 -19.47
N GLY A 142 -16.08 8.49 -18.56
CA GLY A 142 -17.09 8.66 -17.51
C GLY A 142 -18.50 8.84 -18.08
N ASP A 143 -18.64 9.75 -19.06
CA ASP A 143 -19.92 10.04 -19.70
C ASP A 143 -20.43 8.87 -20.54
N ILE A 144 -19.53 8.15 -21.23
CA ILE A 144 -19.88 6.96 -22.01
C ILE A 144 -20.37 5.83 -21.09
N LEU A 145 -19.73 5.64 -19.94
CA LEU A 145 -20.14 4.61 -18.98
C LEU A 145 -21.49 4.96 -18.33
N ALA A 146 -21.69 6.22 -17.96
CA ALA A 146 -22.97 6.71 -17.45
C ALA A 146 -24.10 6.47 -18.46
N GLY A 147 -23.89 6.85 -19.72
CA GLY A 147 -24.86 6.60 -20.78
C GLY A 147 -25.15 5.11 -21.00
N LEU A 148 -24.14 4.23 -20.87
CA LEU A 148 -24.34 2.78 -20.97
C LEU A 148 -25.16 2.22 -19.80
N ILE A 149 -24.93 2.73 -18.58
CA ILE A 149 -25.69 2.35 -17.38
C ILE A 149 -27.16 2.79 -17.53
N ASP A 150 -27.40 3.99 -18.02
CA ASP A 150 -28.75 4.52 -18.25
C ASP A 150 -29.52 3.66 -19.25
N VAL A 151 -28.90 3.30 -20.38
CA VAL A 151 -29.50 2.40 -21.39
C VAL A 151 -29.82 1.01 -20.82
N PHE A 152 -28.96 0.51 -19.92
CA PHE A 152 -29.17 -0.79 -19.27
C PHE A 152 -30.33 -0.72 -18.27
N HIS A 153 -30.39 0.35 -17.48
CA HIS A 153 -31.46 0.58 -16.53
C HIS A 153 -32.82 0.74 -17.22
N ASP A 154 -32.87 1.48 -18.33
CA ASP A 154 -34.06 1.62 -19.17
C ASP A 154 -34.50 0.29 -19.77
N SER A 155 -33.57 -0.56 -20.21
CA SER A 155 -33.89 -1.89 -20.72
C SER A 155 -34.44 -2.81 -19.63
N LEU A 156 -33.90 -2.74 -18.41
CA LEU A 156 -34.39 -3.55 -17.28
C LEU A 156 -35.78 -3.10 -16.82
N ASN A 157 -36.03 -1.80 -16.77
CA ASN A 157 -37.34 -1.27 -16.39
C ASN A 157 -38.42 -1.54 -17.45
N LYS A 158 -38.07 -1.42 -18.74
CA LYS A 158 -38.97 -1.83 -19.84
C LYS A 158 -39.29 -3.32 -19.84
N LYS A 159 -38.39 -4.16 -19.32
CA LYS A 159 -38.66 -5.60 -19.18
C LYS A 159 -39.60 -5.88 -18.00
N ARG A 160 -39.46 -5.18 -16.88
CA ARG A 160 -40.38 -5.31 -15.73
C ARG A 160 -41.78 -4.84 -16.07
N GLU A 161 -41.95 -3.74 -16.82
CA GLU A 161 -43.28 -3.27 -17.24
C GLU A 161 -44.00 -4.26 -18.18
N LYS A 162 -43.26 -5.07 -18.94
CA LYS A 162 -43.84 -6.12 -19.78
C LYS A 162 -44.23 -7.39 -19.02
N GLU A 163 -43.72 -7.59 -17.81
CA GLU A 163 -44.04 -8.75 -16.95
C GLU A 163 -45.23 -8.47 -16.00
N THR A 164 -45.63 -7.20 -15.80
CA THR A 164 -46.79 -6.83 -14.98
C THR A 164 -48.13 -6.77 -15.72
N ILE A 165 -48.12 -6.99 -17.05
CA ILE A 165 -49.33 -7.10 -17.86
C ILE A 165 -49.41 -8.55 -18.36
N HIS A 166 -49.71 -9.48 -17.46
CA HIS A 166 -50.29 -10.77 -17.86
C HIS A 166 -51.18 -11.39 -16.79
#